data_AF-A0A804HS73-F1
#
_entry.id   AF-A0A804HS73-F1
#
_cell.length_a   1.000
_cell.length_b   1.000
_cell.length_c   1.000
_cell.angle_alpha   90.00
_cell.angle_beta   90.00
_cell.angle_gamma   90.00
#
_symmetry.space_group_name_H-M   'P 1'
#
loop_
_entity.id
_entity.type
_entity.pdbx_description
1 polymer ?
#
loop_
_entity_poly.entity_id
_entity_poly.type
_entity_poly.pdbx_seq_one_letter_code
_entity_poly.pdbx_strand_id
1 'polypeptide(L)'
;MVTLVVATTADPASVGPASAFLAMPGWNPGPAVATGMESFANRAVRLLKHQRSIVEEDYLDRRWEAATGEHVDEVIFLSRHTAVSNRPALTVHPIGVPHVREGEPLPQGGRPGWAGPPNPRIGPWLRLMKRIAQENGLIPEFEITLEATHHGPLVNTPTMFLEIGSTEEYWKRQDAAQAMALLLWEGLGVEGGPSVGNWGRENQGNKVLLGLGGGHYVP
;
A
#
# COMPACT_ATOMS: atom_id res chain seq x y z
N MET A 1 -18.77 -1.03 -3.18
CA MET A 1 -17.58 -0.70 -2.39
C MET A 1 -16.37 -1.23 -3.14
N VAL A 2 -15.28 -0.50 -3.15
CA VAL A 2 -14.06 -0.84 -3.89
C VAL A 2 -12.81 -0.65 -3.05
N THR A 3 -11.75 -1.38 -3.41
CA THR A 3 -10.39 -1.15 -2.92
C THR A 3 -9.59 -0.41 -3.99
N LEU A 4 -8.94 0.69 -3.61
CA LEU A 4 -8.02 1.41 -4.47
C LEU A 4 -6.60 0.91 -4.23
N VAL A 5 -5.94 0.42 -5.27
CA VAL A 5 -4.48 0.24 -5.33
C VAL A 5 -3.92 1.43 -6.10
N VAL A 6 -2.92 2.10 -5.57
CA VAL A 6 -2.45 3.38 -6.11
C VAL A 6 -0.96 3.30 -6.39
N ALA A 7 -0.59 3.68 -7.62
CA ALA A 7 0.77 3.68 -8.09
C ALA A 7 1.12 5.00 -8.80
N THR A 8 2.40 5.37 -8.75
CA THR A 8 2.91 6.55 -9.44
C THR A 8 4.12 6.25 -10.29
N THR A 9 4.19 6.84 -11.49
CA THR A 9 5.39 6.74 -12.35
C THR A 9 6.54 7.61 -11.86
N ALA A 10 6.32 8.48 -10.87
CA ALA A 10 7.39 9.22 -10.21
C ALA A 10 8.21 8.34 -9.25
N ASP A 11 7.72 7.13 -8.95
CA ASP A 11 8.36 6.20 -8.04
C ASP A 11 8.70 4.87 -8.77
N PRO A 12 10.00 4.54 -8.92
CA PRO A 12 10.40 3.31 -9.61
C PRO A 12 9.91 2.02 -8.93
N ALA A 13 9.77 2.00 -7.60
CA ALA A 13 9.28 0.83 -6.85
C ALA A 13 7.77 0.63 -7.01
N SER A 14 7.05 1.65 -7.48
CA SER A 14 5.62 1.60 -7.73
C SER A 14 5.30 1.01 -9.12
N VAL A 15 6.15 1.32 -10.11
CA VAL A 15 5.93 0.96 -11.53
C VAL A 15 5.93 -0.56 -11.74
N GLY A 16 6.91 -1.26 -11.17
CA GLY A 16 7.07 -2.72 -11.32
C GLY A 16 5.84 -3.48 -10.81
N PRO A 17 5.48 -3.37 -9.51
CA PRO A 17 4.32 -4.03 -8.94
C PRO A 17 3.02 -3.71 -9.66
N ALA A 18 2.78 -2.44 -10.00
CA ALA A 18 1.57 -2.03 -10.72
C ALA A 18 1.50 -2.69 -12.11
N SER A 19 2.61 -2.75 -12.85
CA SER A 19 2.66 -3.39 -14.17
C SER A 19 2.49 -4.89 -14.08
N ALA A 20 3.13 -5.55 -13.10
CA ALA A 20 2.98 -6.98 -12.87
C ALA A 20 1.55 -7.33 -12.44
N PHE A 21 0.91 -6.48 -11.62
CA PHE A 21 -0.48 -6.67 -11.22
C PHE A 21 -1.45 -6.50 -12.40
N LEU A 22 -1.24 -5.51 -13.26
CA LEU A 22 -2.02 -5.33 -14.51
C LEU A 22 -1.83 -6.45 -15.53
N ALA A 23 -0.70 -7.16 -15.49
CA ALA A 23 -0.46 -8.30 -16.36
C ALA A 23 -1.28 -9.54 -15.98
N MET A 24 -1.90 -9.55 -14.78
CA MET A 24 -2.80 -10.61 -14.35
C MET A 24 -4.16 -10.53 -15.08
N PRO A 25 -4.92 -11.62 -15.21
CA PRO A 25 -6.14 -11.61 -16.01
C PRO A 25 -7.28 -10.77 -15.38
N GLY A 26 -8.15 -10.24 -16.23
CA GLY A 26 -9.43 -9.63 -15.80
C GLY A 26 -9.45 -8.10 -15.64
N TRP A 27 -8.37 -7.41 -15.99
CA TRP A 27 -8.34 -5.94 -16.01
C TRP A 27 -9.05 -5.36 -17.21
N ASN A 28 -9.81 -4.30 -16.97
CA ASN A 28 -10.45 -3.46 -17.98
C ASN A 28 -10.10 -1.99 -17.72
N PRO A 29 -10.15 -1.11 -18.74
CA PRO A 29 -10.07 0.33 -18.51
C PRO A 29 -11.13 0.79 -17.50
N GLY A 30 -10.74 1.63 -16.54
CA GLY A 30 -11.62 2.20 -15.52
C GLY A 30 -12.15 3.60 -15.89
N PRO A 31 -12.94 4.22 -15.00
CA PRO A 31 -13.48 5.57 -15.21
C PRO A 31 -12.41 6.66 -15.15
N ALA A 32 -12.61 7.76 -15.87
CA ALA A 32 -11.78 8.94 -15.73
C ALA A 32 -12.06 9.65 -14.39
N VAL A 33 -11.02 9.86 -13.57
CA VAL A 33 -11.15 10.46 -12.24
C VAL A 33 -10.61 11.88 -12.21
N ALA A 34 -9.39 12.05 -12.72
CA ALA A 34 -8.67 13.31 -12.76
C ALA A 34 -7.74 13.34 -13.96
N THR A 35 -7.43 14.54 -14.46
CA THR A 35 -6.45 14.72 -15.53
C THR A 35 -5.10 14.13 -15.12
N GLY A 36 -4.56 13.24 -15.96
CA GLY A 36 -3.27 12.58 -15.71
C GLY A 36 -3.32 11.38 -14.76
N MET A 37 -4.51 10.90 -14.39
CA MET A 37 -4.70 9.66 -13.64
C MET A 37 -5.40 8.62 -14.50
N GLU A 38 -4.69 7.55 -14.84
CA GLU A 38 -5.25 6.36 -15.47
C GLU A 38 -5.88 5.47 -14.40
N SER A 39 -6.98 4.81 -14.73
CA SER A 39 -7.62 3.85 -13.84
C SER A 39 -7.93 2.54 -14.57
N PHE A 40 -7.89 1.44 -13.81
CA PHE A 40 -8.16 0.09 -14.29
C PHE A 40 -9.06 -0.61 -13.29
N ALA A 41 -9.98 -1.43 -13.77
CA ALA A 41 -10.97 -2.13 -12.96
C ALA A 41 -10.87 -3.65 -13.12
N ASN A 42 -10.86 -4.34 -11.98
CA ASN A 42 -11.03 -5.79 -11.90
C ASN A 42 -11.89 -6.11 -10.67
N ARG A 43 -13.14 -6.54 -10.89
CA ARG A 43 -14.14 -6.80 -9.84
C ARG A 43 -14.29 -5.60 -8.89
N ALA A 44 -14.02 -5.75 -7.59
CA ALA A 44 -14.07 -4.68 -6.60
C ALA A 44 -12.72 -3.94 -6.42
N VAL A 45 -11.69 -4.30 -7.20
CA VAL A 45 -10.38 -3.65 -7.15
C VAL A 45 -10.26 -2.62 -8.26
N ARG A 46 -9.69 -1.47 -7.92
CA ARG A 46 -9.33 -0.41 -8.86
C ARG A 46 -7.84 -0.15 -8.73
N LEU A 47 -7.10 -0.19 -9.84
CA LEU A 47 -5.71 0.26 -9.86
C LEU A 47 -5.66 1.65 -10.47
N LEU A 48 -5.05 2.60 -9.76
CA LEU A 48 -4.85 3.98 -10.19
C LEU A 48 -3.38 4.20 -10.50
N LYS A 49 -3.08 4.81 -11.64
CA LYS A 49 -1.73 5.21 -12.04
C LYS A 49 -1.71 6.70 -12.33
N HIS A 50 -0.78 7.42 -11.74
CA HIS A 50 -0.57 8.86 -12.01
C HIS A 50 0.93 9.20 -12.04
N GLN A 51 1.25 10.48 -12.25
CA GLN A 51 2.65 10.96 -12.32
C GLN A 51 3.04 11.84 -11.13
N ARG A 52 2.08 12.17 -10.26
CA ARG A 52 2.30 12.98 -9.06
C ARG A 52 2.93 12.17 -7.91
N SER A 53 3.50 12.86 -6.94
CA SER A 53 3.97 12.23 -5.71
C SER A 53 2.80 11.62 -4.93
N ILE A 54 2.93 10.38 -4.46
CA ILE A 54 1.89 9.69 -3.68
C ILE A 54 1.55 10.43 -2.38
N VAL A 55 2.54 11.05 -1.73
CA VAL A 55 2.31 11.78 -0.47
C VAL A 55 1.49 13.06 -0.65
N GLU A 56 1.25 13.48 -1.90
CA GLU A 56 0.38 14.62 -2.24
C GLU A 56 -1.04 14.20 -2.65
N GLU A 57 -1.36 12.91 -2.63
CA GLU A 57 -2.68 12.39 -3.00
C GLU A 57 -3.67 12.44 -1.83
N ASP A 58 -3.72 13.58 -1.15
CA ASP A 58 -4.69 13.84 -0.08
C ASP A 58 -6.13 13.61 -0.57
N TYR A 59 -6.92 12.99 0.30
CA TYR A 59 -8.34 12.69 0.12
C TYR A 59 -8.66 11.96 -1.20
N LEU A 60 -7.75 11.10 -1.67
CA LEU A 60 -7.94 10.33 -2.91
C LEU A 60 -9.21 9.45 -2.86
N ASP A 61 -9.50 8.87 -1.70
CA ASP A 61 -10.75 8.17 -1.37
C ASP A 61 -11.98 9.01 -1.75
N ARG A 62 -12.06 10.24 -1.23
CA ARG A 62 -13.20 11.16 -1.46
C ARG A 62 -13.26 11.66 -2.90
N ARG A 63 -12.11 11.92 -3.52
CA ARG A 63 -12.06 12.34 -4.93
C ARG A 63 -12.56 11.23 -5.85
N TRP A 64 -12.21 9.98 -5.57
CA TRP A 64 -12.73 8.82 -6.28
C TRP A 64 -14.24 8.68 -6.11
N GLU A 65 -14.74 8.75 -4.88
CA GLU A 65 -16.18 8.66 -4.58
C GLU A 65 -16.98 9.76 -5.29
N ALA A 66 -16.49 11.01 -5.26
CA ALA A 66 -17.14 12.14 -5.91
C ALA A 66 -17.18 12.00 -7.44
N ALA A 67 -16.14 11.43 -8.05
CA ALA A 67 -16.05 11.28 -9.50
C ALA A 67 -16.85 10.07 -10.04
N THR A 68 -16.95 8.98 -9.25
CA THR A 68 -17.43 7.69 -9.74
C THR A 68 -18.72 7.21 -9.07
N GLY A 69 -19.05 7.74 -7.88
CA GLY A 69 -20.11 7.22 -7.01
C GLY A 69 -19.77 5.91 -6.31
N GLU A 70 -18.56 5.35 -6.48
CA GLU A 70 -18.14 4.11 -5.84
C GLU A 70 -17.50 4.37 -4.47
N HIS A 71 -18.13 3.89 -3.39
CA HIS A 71 -17.58 3.95 -2.03
C HIS A 71 -16.24 3.21 -1.91
N VAL A 72 -15.27 3.81 -1.22
CA VAL A 72 -13.91 3.30 -1.06
C VAL A 72 -13.73 2.70 0.34
N ASP A 73 -13.53 1.39 0.42
CA ASP A 73 -13.36 0.66 1.69
C ASP A 73 -11.91 0.63 2.17
N GLU A 74 -10.97 0.61 1.23
CA GLU A 74 -9.54 0.51 1.52
C GLU A 74 -8.71 1.21 0.44
N VAL A 75 -7.57 1.76 0.86
CA VAL A 75 -6.54 2.31 -0.05
C VAL A 75 -5.20 1.64 0.23
N ILE A 76 -4.50 1.24 -0.84
CA ILE A 76 -3.20 0.58 -0.77
C ILE A 76 -2.24 1.32 -1.70
N PHE A 77 -1.21 1.93 -1.14
CA PHE A 77 -0.19 2.65 -1.90
C PHE A 77 1.01 1.74 -2.19
N LEU A 78 1.48 1.77 -3.43
CA LEU A 78 2.71 1.13 -3.87
C LEU A 78 3.82 2.17 -3.95
N SER A 79 4.89 2.00 -3.19
CA SER A 79 5.91 3.04 -3.00
C SER A 79 7.29 2.42 -2.79
N ARG A 80 8.32 3.26 -2.85
CA ARG A 80 9.67 2.90 -2.43
C ARG A 80 9.86 3.13 -0.94
N HIS A 81 10.55 2.18 -0.34
CA HIS A 81 11.21 2.38 0.93
C HIS A 81 12.67 2.80 0.68
N THR A 82 13.19 3.74 1.47
CA THR A 82 14.60 4.16 1.42
C THR A 82 15.23 4.08 2.82
N ALA A 83 16.34 3.37 2.94
CA ALA A 83 17.02 3.15 4.21
C ALA A 83 18.52 3.39 4.10
N VAL A 84 19.10 4.04 5.10
CA VAL A 84 20.57 4.26 5.20
C VAL A 84 21.35 2.94 5.24
N SER A 85 20.73 1.86 5.76
CA SER A 85 21.35 0.54 5.82
C SER A 85 21.52 -0.11 4.44
N ASN A 86 20.83 0.39 3.41
CA ASN A 86 20.73 -0.19 2.07
C ASN A 86 20.29 -1.66 2.04
N ARG A 87 19.76 -2.19 3.14
CA ARG A 87 19.28 -3.58 3.19
C ARG A 87 18.00 -3.71 2.35
N PRO A 88 17.90 -4.70 1.46
CA PRO A 88 16.68 -4.95 0.73
C PRO A 88 15.56 -5.37 1.68
N ALA A 89 14.38 -4.79 1.49
CA ALA A 89 13.22 -5.08 2.32
C ALA A 89 11.93 -5.02 1.50
N LEU A 90 10.98 -5.87 1.86
CA LEU A 90 9.58 -5.71 1.47
C LEU A 90 8.81 -5.36 2.74
N THR A 91 8.13 -4.22 2.72
CA THR A 91 7.55 -3.65 3.94
C THR A 91 6.07 -3.36 3.79
N VAL A 92 5.40 -3.28 4.94
CA VAL A 92 4.00 -2.85 5.05
C VAL A 92 3.82 -1.98 6.28
N HIS A 93 3.15 -0.84 6.14
CA HIS A 93 2.95 0.05 7.29
C HIS A 93 1.70 0.93 7.20
N PRO A 94 1.18 1.40 8.35
CA PRO A 94 0.13 2.43 8.40
C PRO A 94 0.67 3.81 8.01
N ILE A 95 -0.23 4.69 7.60
CA ILE A 95 0.07 6.07 7.22
C ILE A 95 -0.19 7.07 8.34
N GLY A 96 0.54 8.17 8.31
CA GLY A 96 0.31 9.32 9.20
C GLY A 96 1.57 9.92 9.75
N VAL A 97 1.44 11.11 10.32
CA VAL A 97 2.51 11.81 11.03
C VAL A 97 2.08 12.16 12.46
N PRO A 98 1.67 11.15 13.28
CA PRO A 98 1.15 11.40 14.63
C PRO A 98 2.21 11.98 15.58
N HIS A 99 3.50 11.83 15.22
CA HIS A 99 4.64 12.33 15.99
C HIS A 99 5.00 13.79 15.68
N VAL A 100 4.50 14.36 14.58
CA VAL A 100 4.84 15.73 14.14
C VAL A 100 3.89 16.74 14.78
N ARG A 101 4.43 17.86 15.25
CA ARG A 101 3.65 18.94 15.89
C ARG A 101 3.24 20.03 14.89
N GLU A 102 2.23 20.83 15.25
CA GLU A 102 1.85 22.00 14.46
C GLU A 102 3.04 22.96 14.28
N GLY A 103 3.25 23.43 13.06
CA GLY A 103 4.35 24.32 12.70
C GLY A 103 5.68 23.63 12.37
N GLU A 104 5.79 22.31 12.58
CA GLU A 104 6.97 21.54 12.14
C GLU A 104 6.90 21.18 10.64
N PRO A 105 8.05 21.02 9.96
CA PRO A 105 8.07 20.65 8.53
C PRO A 105 7.45 19.28 8.25
N LEU A 106 6.76 19.17 7.10
CA LEU A 106 6.13 17.93 6.61
C LEU A 106 6.66 17.55 5.21
N PRO A 107 7.96 17.24 5.08
CA PRO A 107 8.57 16.98 3.77
C PRO A 107 7.96 15.76 3.06
N GLN A 108 7.31 14.86 3.81
CA GLN A 108 6.68 13.65 3.29
C GLN A 108 5.14 13.72 3.38
N GLY A 109 4.56 14.92 3.40
CA GLY A 109 3.11 15.13 3.41
C GLY A 109 2.41 14.73 4.70
N GLY A 110 1.07 14.73 4.65
CA GLY A 110 0.20 14.45 5.79
C GLY A 110 -0.17 15.70 6.60
N ARG A 111 -0.76 15.48 7.79
CA ARG A 111 -1.18 16.53 8.72
C ARG A 111 -0.60 16.28 10.11
N PRO A 112 -0.01 17.27 10.80
CA PRO A 112 0.57 17.07 12.13
C PRO A 112 -0.43 16.46 13.11
N GLY A 113 0.04 15.55 13.95
CA GLY A 113 -0.79 14.87 14.96
C GLY A 113 -1.86 13.93 14.39
N TRP A 114 -1.82 13.60 13.10
CA TRP A 114 -2.82 12.75 12.46
C TRP A 114 -2.23 11.42 11.98
N ALA A 115 -3.05 10.37 12.08
CA ALA A 115 -2.81 9.08 11.43
C ALA A 115 -4.11 8.55 10.80
N GLY A 116 -3.96 7.84 9.69
CA GLY A 116 -5.09 7.18 9.04
C GLY A 116 -5.56 5.97 9.83
N PRO A 117 -6.82 5.52 9.66
CA PRO A 117 -7.22 4.23 10.19
C PRO A 117 -6.31 3.14 9.61
N PRO A 118 -5.71 2.26 10.43
CA PRO A 118 -4.83 1.22 9.92
C PRO A 118 -5.64 0.24 9.07
N ASN A 119 -5.08 -0.18 7.93
CA ASN A 119 -5.69 -1.25 7.14
C ASN A 119 -5.66 -2.57 7.94
N PRO A 120 -6.79 -3.28 8.10
CA PRO A 120 -6.85 -4.54 8.85
C PRO A 120 -5.96 -5.65 8.26
N ARG A 121 -5.56 -5.49 7.00
CA ARG A 121 -4.72 -6.43 6.28
C ARG A 121 -3.26 -6.40 6.70
N ILE A 122 -2.75 -5.37 7.38
CA ILE A 122 -1.31 -5.22 7.69
C ILE A 122 -0.70 -6.50 8.30
N GLY A 123 -1.28 -7.00 9.39
CA GLY A 123 -0.77 -8.20 10.07
C GLY A 123 -0.90 -9.48 9.21
N PRO A 124 -2.09 -9.79 8.67
CA PRO A 124 -2.27 -10.90 7.72
C PRO A 124 -1.37 -10.84 6.48
N TRP A 125 -1.19 -9.65 5.89
CA TRP A 125 -0.41 -9.45 4.69
C TRP A 125 1.09 -9.49 4.93
N LEU A 126 1.57 -9.08 6.11
CA LEU A 126 2.97 -9.35 6.50
C LEU A 126 3.28 -10.86 6.45
N ARG A 127 2.38 -11.70 6.97
CA ARG A 127 2.54 -13.17 6.94
C ARG A 127 2.43 -13.73 5.52
N LEU A 128 1.48 -13.22 4.74
CA LEU A 128 1.28 -13.60 3.34
C LEU A 128 2.50 -13.24 2.49
N MET A 129 2.98 -12.01 2.62
CA MET A 129 4.18 -11.49 1.96
C MET A 129 5.41 -12.32 2.32
N LYS A 130 5.56 -12.71 3.60
CA LYS A 130 6.67 -13.57 4.04
C LYS A 130 6.63 -14.95 3.39
N ARG A 131 5.44 -15.57 3.31
CA ARG A 131 5.26 -16.84 2.61
C ARG A 131 5.62 -16.72 1.13
N ILE A 132 5.04 -15.73 0.44
CA ILE A 132 5.29 -15.48 -0.99
C ILE A 132 6.78 -15.24 -1.23
N ALA A 133 7.43 -14.41 -0.42
CA ALA A 133 8.85 -14.12 -0.53
C ALA A 133 9.72 -15.39 -0.33
N GLN A 134 9.34 -16.27 0.60
CA GLN A 134 10.03 -17.55 0.80
C GLN A 134 9.84 -18.49 -0.40
N GLU A 135 8.62 -18.63 -0.91
CA GLU A 135 8.28 -19.51 -2.04
C GLU A 135 8.95 -19.04 -3.36
N ASN A 136 9.23 -17.75 -3.48
CA ASN A 136 9.87 -17.14 -4.65
C ASN A 136 11.38 -16.88 -4.45
N GLY A 137 11.99 -17.38 -3.38
CA GLY A 137 13.45 -17.30 -3.18
C GLY A 137 13.99 -15.90 -2.86
N LEU A 138 13.14 -14.97 -2.41
CA LEU A 138 13.56 -13.62 -2.00
C LEU A 138 14.20 -13.60 -0.61
N ILE A 139 13.94 -14.62 0.22
CA ILE A 139 14.56 -14.78 1.54
C ILE A 139 15.78 -15.71 1.41
N PRO A 140 16.95 -15.38 2.00
CA PRO A 140 17.17 -14.39 3.06
C PRO A 140 17.64 -13.01 2.59
N GLU A 141 17.61 -12.73 1.28
CA GLU A 141 18.06 -11.44 0.74
C GLU A 141 17.15 -10.31 1.26
N PHE A 142 15.86 -10.35 0.96
CA PHE A 142 14.88 -9.37 1.41
C PHE A 142 14.43 -9.64 2.84
N GLU A 143 14.51 -8.62 3.68
CA GLU A 143 13.83 -8.59 4.97
C GLU A 143 12.33 -8.33 4.77
N ILE A 144 11.47 -9.10 5.44
CA ILE A 144 10.01 -8.91 5.40
C ILE A 144 9.58 -8.36 6.74
N THR A 145 9.22 -7.08 6.78
CA THR A 145 9.04 -6.37 8.05
C THR A 145 7.96 -5.29 8.02
N LEU A 146 7.58 -4.82 9.21
CA LEU A 146 6.73 -3.65 9.38
C LEU A 146 7.57 -2.37 9.35
N GLU A 147 6.91 -1.25 9.15
CA GLU A 147 7.46 0.05 9.51
C GLU A 147 6.52 0.80 10.47
N ALA A 148 7.10 1.76 11.20
CA ALA A 148 6.35 2.65 12.06
C ALA A 148 5.37 3.50 11.24
N THR A 149 4.35 4.05 11.90
CA THR A 149 3.43 5.00 11.25
C THR A 149 4.16 6.28 10.88
N HIS A 150 4.32 6.52 9.58
CA HIS A 150 5.01 7.69 9.06
C HIS A 150 4.45 8.15 7.71
N HIS A 151 4.73 9.43 7.39
CA HIS A 151 4.36 10.19 6.19
C HIS A 151 2.88 10.20 5.78
N GLY A 152 2.55 11.07 4.82
CA GLY A 152 1.24 11.15 4.19
C GLY A 152 1.02 10.06 3.14
N PRO A 153 -0.06 10.15 2.34
CA PRO A 153 -1.01 11.27 2.26
C PRO A 153 -2.07 11.27 3.38
N LEU A 154 -2.97 12.26 3.38
CA LEU A 154 -4.12 12.37 4.29
C LEU A 154 -5.35 11.63 3.72
N VAL A 155 -5.62 10.42 4.21
CA VAL A 155 -6.72 9.54 3.76
C VAL A 155 -7.49 9.00 4.95
N ASN A 156 -8.84 9.10 4.96
CA ASN A 156 -9.64 8.71 6.13
C ASN A 156 -10.26 7.32 6.02
N THR A 157 -10.12 6.66 4.88
CA THR A 157 -10.38 5.23 4.71
C THR A 157 -9.21 4.38 5.25
N PRO A 158 -9.44 3.15 5.75
CA PRO A 158 -8.37 2.20 6.08
C PRO A 158 -7.27 2.11 5.02
N THR A 159 -6.05 2.46 5.39
CA THR A 159 -4.95 2.66 4.44
C THR A 159 -3.65 2.00 4.89
N MET A 160 -2.85 1.53 3.93
CA MET A 160 -1.48 1.09 4.15
C MET A 160 -0.60 1.38 2.94
N PHE A 161 0.71 1.40 3.17
CA PHE A 161 1.72 1.27 2.13
C PHE A 161 2.20 -0.17 2.02
N LEU A 162 2.52 -0.58 0.80
CA LEU A 162 3.37 -1.71 0.49
C LEU A 162 4.60 -1.18 -0.24
N GLU A 163 5.78 -1.45 0.28
CA GLU A 163 6.99 -0.87 -0.27
C GLU A 163 8.07 -1.88 -0.61
N ILE A 164 8.84 -1.55 -1.65
CA ILE A 164 10.08 -2.24 -1.99
C ILE A 164 11.21 -1.31 -1.61
N GLY A 165 12.17 -1.83 -0.85
CA GLY A 165 13.36 -1.10 -0.42
C GLY A 165 14.65 -1.88 -0.67
N SER A 166 15.80 -1.26 -0.47
CA SER A 166 15.96 0.12 0.01
C SER A 166 16.71 1.03 -0.96
N THR A 167 17.03 0.53 -2.16
CA THR A 167 17.85 1.22 -3.17
C THR A 167 17.22 1.08 -4.56
N GLU A 168 17.68 1.90 -5.51
CA GLU A 168 17.20 1.86 -6.90
C GLU A 168 17.39 0.50 -7.58
N GLU A 169 18.44 -0.24 -7.21
CA GLU A 169 18.66 -1.61 -7.67
C GLU A 169 17.50 -2.52 -7.27
N TYR A 170 17.05 -2.44 -6.02
CA TYR A 170 15.96 -3.25 -5.50
C TYR A 170 14.59 -2.77 -5.95
N TRP A 171 14.37 -1.46 -6.07
CA TRP A 171 13.11 -0.88 -6.54
C TRP A 171 12.72 -1.39 -7.93
N LYS A 172 13.71 -1.71 -8.78
CA LYS A 172 13.50 -2.19 -10.15
C LYS A 172 13.56 -3.71 -10.28
N ARG A 173 13.72 -4.46 -9.18
CA ARG A 173 13.77 -5.92 -9.24
C ARG A 173 12.42 -6.51 -9.66
N GLN A 174 12.44 -7.26 -10.75
CA GLN A 174 11.22 -7.80 -11.36
C GLN A 174 10.55 -8.87 -10.49
N ASP A 175 11.32 -9.68 -9.77
CA ASP A 175 10.83 -10.71 -8.87
C ASP A 175 10.24 -10.14 -7.57
N ALA A 176 10.84 -9.07 -7.02
CA ALA A 176 10.24 -8.30 -5.94
C ALA A 176 8.89 -7.67 -6.37
N ALA A 177 8.84 -7.11 -7.59
CA ALA A 177 7.61 -6.59 -8.17
C ALA A 177 6.53 -7.67 -8.38
N GLN A 178 6.92 -8.86 -8.85
CA GLN A 178 6.02 -10.01 -9.01
C GLN A 178 5.49 -10.50 -7.66
N ALA A 179 6.33 -10.54 -6.62
CA ALA A 179 5.91 -10.90 -5.27
C ALA A 179 4.86 -9.93 -4.71
N MET A 180 5.05 -8.61 -4.92
CA MET A 180 4.05 -7.60 -4.54
C MET A 180 2.75 -7.72 -5.32
N ALA A 181 2.82 -7.99 -6.62
CA ALA A 181 1.63 -8.24 -7.44
C ALA A 181 0.88 -9.50 -6.98
N LEU A 182 1.60 -10.58 -6.65
CA LEU A 182 1.01 -11.81 -6.13
C LEU A 182 0.37 -11.60 -4.76
N LEU A 183 1.01 -10.81 -3.89
CA LEU A 183 0.44 -10.40 -2.61
C LEU A 183 -0.89 -9.67 -2.79
N LEU A 184 -0.97 -8.71 -3.72
CA LEU A 184 -2.21 -8.00 -4.04
C LEU A 184 -3.27 -8.98 -4.59
N TRP A 185 -2.88 -9.86 -5.51
CA TRP A 185 -3.77 -10.80 -6.17
C TRP A 185 -4.42 -11.79 -5.20
N GLU A 186 -3.60 -12.47 -4.40
CA GLU A 186 -4.06 -13.41 -3.37
C GLU A 186 -4.74 -12.68 -2.21
N GLY A 187 -4.11 -11.59 -1.74
CA GLY A 187 -4.57 -10.84 -0.58
C GLY A 187 -5.93 -10.20 -0.78
N LEU A 188 -6.23 -9.71 -1.99
CA LEU A 188 -7.52 -9.13 -2.37
C LEU A 188 -8.50 -10.18 -2.94
N GLY A 189 -8.08 -11.45 -3.10
CA GLY A 189 -8.93 -12.51 -3.64
C GLY A 189 -9.38 -12.25 -5.08
N VAL A 190 -8.55 -11.61 -5.91
CA VAL A 190 -8.95 -11.14 -7.25
C VAL A 190 -9.31 -12.29 -8.18
N GLU A 191 -8.71 -13.47 -8.02
CA GLU A 191 -9.05 -14.69 -8.75
C GLU A 191 -10.41 -15.31 -8.37
N GLY A 192 -10.99 -14.94 -7.23
CA GLY A 192 -12.28 -15.47 -6.74
C GLY A 192 -12.15 -16.45 -5.59
N GLY A 193 -10.94 -16.62 -5.07
CA GLY A 193 -10.69 -17.19 -3.76
C GLY A 193 -11.04 -16.23 -2.61
N PRO A 194 -10.93 -16.71 -1.36
CA PRO A 194 -11.12 -15.86 -0.19
C PRO A 194 -10.00 -14.82 -0.11
N SER A 195 -10.36 -13.55 0.12
CA SER A 195 -9.37 -12.51 0.41
C SER A 195 -8.83 -12.64 1.84
N VAL A 196 -7.59 -12.16 2.04
CA VAL A 196 -6.85 -12.32 3.29
C VAL A 196 -6.90 -11.03 4.10
N GLY A 197 -7.33 -11.11 5.35
CA GLY A 197 -7.31 -9.96 6.28
C GLY A 197 -8.51 -9.02 6.16
N ASN A 198 -9.65 -9.50 5.64
CA ASN A 198 -10.91 -8.77 5.77
C ASN A 198 -11.25 -8.56 7.25
N TRP A 199 -11.88 -7.43 7.55
CA TRP A 199 -12.39 -7.13 8.88
C TRP A 199 -13.85 -6.72 8.81
N GLY A 200 -14.73 -7.58 9.33
CA GLY A 200 -16.18 -7.40 9.32
C GLY A 200 -16.81 -7.60 10.70
N ARG A 201 -18.12 -7.86 10.70
CA ARG A 201 -18.91 -8.09 11.92
C ARG A 201 -18.45 -9.33 12.67
N GLU A 202 -17.97 -10.34 11.95
CA GLU A 202 -17.38 -11.57 12.46
C GLU A 202 -16.11 -11.34 13.29
N ASN A 203 -15.46 -10.19 13.14
CA ASN A 203 -14.29 -9.81 13.91
C ASN A 203 -14.65 -8.92 15.11
N GLN A 204 -15.93 -8.69 15.38
CA GLN A 204 -16.38 -7.90 16.53
C GLN A 204 -15.89 -8.54 17.83
N GLY A 205 -15.16 -7.77 18.64
CA GLY A 205 -14.55 -8.23 19.89
C GLY A 205 -13.11 -8.76 19.74
N ASN A 206 -12.58 -8.86 18.52
CA ASN A 206 -11.16 -9.14 18.32
C ASN A 206 -10.29 -8.00 18.86
N LYS A 207 -9.11 -8.35 19.36
CA LYS A 207 -8.15 -7.38 19.88
C LYS A 207 -7.52 -6.60 18.73
N VAL A 208 -7.58 -5.27 18.84
CA VAL A 208 -6.76 -4.35 18.04
C VAL A 208 -5.59 -3.92 18.91
N LEU A 209 -4.38 -3.97 18.36
CA LEU A 209 -3.15 -3.66 19.08
C LEU A 209 -2.62 -2.30 18.63
N LEU A 210 -2.22 -1.46 19.59
CA LEU A 210 -1.42 -0.27 19.36
C LEU A 210 -0.01 -0.56 19.85
N GLY A 211 0.96 -0.56 18.95
CA GLY A 211 2.38 -0.70 19.28
C GLY A 211 2.99 0.66 19.64
N LEU A 212 3.71 0.72 20.77
CA LEU A 212 4.48 1.90 21.19
C LEU A 212 5.89 1.46 21.58
N GLY A 213 6.90 2.13 21.03
CA GLY A 213 8.32 1.79 21.22
C GLY A 213 8.90 0.98 20.06
N GLY A 214 10.21 0.68 20.16
CA GLY A 214 10.98 0.10 19.06
C GLY A 214 11.60 1.15 18.13
N GLY A 215 12.31 0.66 17.11
CA GLY A 215 12.84 1.50 16.03
C GLY A 215 11.87 1.57 14.84
N HIS A 216 12.34 2.14 13.73
CA HIS A 216 11.58 2.31 12.49
C HIS A 216 10.94 1.00 12.00
N TYR A 217 11.65 -0.12 12.09
CA TYR A 217 11.21 -1.43 11.58
C TYR A 217 10.40 -2.28 12.57
N VAL A 218 9.96 -1.71 13.69
CA VAL A 218 9.01 -2.33 14.65
C VAL A 218 9.35 -3.81 14.99
N PRO A 219 10.51 -4.08 15.63
CA PRO A 219 10.96 -5.43 15.93
C PRO A 219 10.11 -6.17 16.96
#